data_AF-A8C9K4-F1
#
_entry.id   AF-A8C9K4-F1
#
_cell.length_a   1.000
_cell.length_b   1.000
_cell.length_c   1.000
_cell.angle_alpha   90.00
_cell.angle_beta   90.00
_cell.angle_gamma   90.00
#
_symmetry.space_group_name_H-M   'P 1'
#
loop_
_entity.id
_entity.type
_entity.pdbx_description
1 polymer ?
#
loop_
_entity_poly.entity_id
_entity_poly.type
_entity_poly.pdbx_seq_one_letter_code
_entity_poly.pdbx_strand_id
1 'polypeptide(L)'
;TRADAASDSANCGEVDGDNLKSPGWPNMYPHNIENCHYSVSIPPGKNMVVYFHFFELESQSSCDYDRLDISTDQGEFRRFCGVHTDETYEVTGNYVNLNLKTDSSVTKQGYDLYFIPVDPLPSSVDRKKRTFFKKKLNINNYDEAQDGRIKDAVKAFVETRGLKRAESESPEDKKPEMI
;
A
#
# COMPACT_ATOMS: atom_id res chain seq x y z
N THR A 1 28.97 -34.87 0.16
CA THR A 1 28.79 -33.69 -0.72
C THR A 1 27.31 -33.52 -1.00
N ARG A 2 26.66 -32.56 -0.34
CA ARG A 2 25.58 -31.71 -0.88
C ARG A 2 25.20 -30.71 0.20
N ALA A 3 25.87 -29.57 0.17
CA ALA A 3 25.53 -28.39 0.94
C ALA A 3 25.55 -27.26 -0.07
N ASP A 4 24.48 -27.16 -0.86
CA ASP A 4 24.27 -26.14 -1.89
C ASP A 4 22.74 -25.94 -1.95
N ALA A 5 22.13 -24.78 -1.74
CA ALA A 5 22.55 -23.47 -1.29
C ALA A 5 21.32 -22.88 -0.59
N ALA A 6 21.50 -22.06 0.45
CA ALA A 6 20.43 -21.20 0.93
C ALA A 6 19.91 -20.39 -0.28
N SER A 7 18.63 -20.54 -0.60
CA SER A 7 17.96 -19.77 -1.65
C SER A 7 18.25 -18.29 -1.40
N ASP A 8 18.98 -17.69 -2.33
CA ASP A 8 19.45 -16.31 -2.28
C ASP A 8 18.30 -15.39 -1.84
N SER A 9 18.50 -14.77 -0.69
CA SER A 9 17.63 -13.72 -0.16
C SER A 9 17.54 -12.63 -1.21
N ALA A 10 16.40 -12.49 -1.88
CA ALA A 10 16.07 -11.23 -2.53
C ALA A 10 16.33 -10.14 -1.49
N ASN A 11 17.22 -9.20 -1.80
CA ASN A 11 17.42 -8.06 -0.93
C ASN A 11 16.10 -7.29 -0.93
N CYS A 12 15.31 -7.48 0.13
CA CYS A 12 13.95 -6.97 0.23
C CYS A 12 13.88 -5.44 0.09
N GLY A 13 15.03 -4.75 0.19
CA GLY A 13 15.04 -3.32 0.36
C GLY A 13 14.51 -2.94 1.73
N GLU A 14 14.35 -1.65 1.94
CA GLU A 14 13.95 -1.06 3.21
C GLU A 14 12.92 0.04 2.95
N VAL A 15 12.22 0.43 4.02
CA VAL A 15 11.35 1.61 3.99
C VAL A 15 12.24 2.86 3.96
N ASP A 16 12.08 3.70 2.93
CA ASP A 16 12.78 4.97 2.79
C ASP A 16 11.84 6.12 3.21
N GLY A 17 11.94 6.51 4.48
CA GLY A 17 11.08 7.54 5.06
C GLY A 17 9.61 7.10 5.09
N ASP A 18 8.81 7.68 4.20
CA ASP A 18 7.38 7.36 4.03
C ASP A 18 7.11 6.52 2.77
N ASN A 19 8.14 5.99 2.13
CA ASN A 19 8.03 5.25 0.88
C ASN A 19 8.56 3.82 1.00
N LEU A 20 7.91 2.88 0.31
CA LEU A 20 8.35 1.50 0.23
C LEU A 20 8.12 0.97 -1.19
N LYS A 21 9.17 0.40 -1.78
CA LYS A 21 9.12 -0.20 -3.11
C LYS A 21 9.37 -1.69 -3.06
N SER A 22 8.82 -2.43 -4.01
CA SER A 22 9.07 -3.86 -4.11
C SER A 22 10.54 -4.13 -4.47
N PRO A 23 11.09 -5.29 -4.07
CA PRO A 23 12.45 -5.68 -4.45
C PRO A 23 12.59 -5.68 -5.97
N GLY A 24 13.67 -5.10 -6.49
CA GLY A 24 13.92 -4.98 -7.93
C GLY A 24 13.29 -3.77 -8.62
N TRP A 25 12.47 -2.97 -7.93
CA TRP A 25 11.86 -1.77 -8.49
C TRP A 25 12.90 -0.82 -9.13
N PRO A 26 12.64 -0.22 -10.32
CA PRO A 26 11.38 -0.22 -11.08
C PRO A 26 11.19 -1.43 -12.02
N ASN A 27 12.07 -2.42 -11.98
CA ASN A 27 11.90 -3.66 -12.72
C ASN A 27 10.96 -4.61 -11.99
N MET A 28 10.66 -5.75 -12.63
CA MET A 28 9.84 -6.80 -12.05
C MET A 28 10.45 -7.41 -10.78
N TYR A 29 9.61 -7.80 -9.83
CA TYR A 29 10.07 -8.42 -8.58
C TYR A 29 10.62 -9.84 -8.82
N PRO A 30 11.58 -10.31 -7.99
CA PRO A 30 12.08 -11.68 -8.06
C PRO A 30 11.02 -12.75 -7.74
N HIS A 31 11.15 -13.92 -8.36
CA HIS A 31 10.42 -15.14 -7.98
C HIS A 31 10.90 -15.69 -6.63
N ASN A 32 10.07 -16.53 -6.01
CA ASN A 32 10.39 -17.32 -4.81
C ASN A 32 10.84 -16.48 -3.60
N ILE A 33 10.27 -15.28 -3.42
CA ILE A 33 10.44 -14.52 -2.19
C ILE A 33 9.59 -15.18 -1.12
N GLU A 34 10.21 -15.86 -0.17
CA GLU A 34 9.46 -16.54 0.89
C GLU A 34 8.87 -15.57 1.90
N ASN A 35 9.64 -14.54 2.30
CA ASN A 35 9.21 -13.47 3.19
C ASN A 35 10.07 -12.20 2.99
N CYS A 36 9.40 -11.05 2.84
CA CYS A 36 10.00 -9.73 2.95
C CYS A 36 9.17 -8.89 3.92
N HIS A 37 9.65 -8.79 5.16
CA HIS A 37 8.93 -8.11 6.23
C HIS A 37 9.37 -6.65 6.38
N TYR A 38 8.38 -5.75 6.45
CA TYR A 38 8.58 -4.34 6.70
C TYR A 38 7.68 -3.91 7.85
N SER A 39 8.12 -2.93 8.64
CA SER A 39 7.32 -2.36 9.73
C SER A 39 7.45 -0.84 9.73
N VAL A 40 6.31 -0.16 9.78
CA VAL A 40 6.22 1.31 9.74
C VAL A 40 5.46 1.79 10.96
N SER A 41 6.07 2.67 11.76
CA SER A 41 5.44 3.24 12.95
C SER A 41 4.33 4.22 12.57
N ILE A 42 3.17 4.07 13.20
CA ILE A 42 2.07 5.03 13.09
C ILE A 42 2.28 6.12 14.16
N PRO A 43 2.29 7.42 13.78
CA PRO A 43 2.44 8.49 14.75
C PRO A 43 1.31 8.47 15.80
N PRO A 44 1.61 8.75 17.09
CA PRO A 44 0.61 8.74 18.15
C PRO A 44 -0.60 9.64 17.82
N GLY A 45 -1.80 9.08 17.97
CA GLY A 45 -3.05 9.80 17.71
C GLY A 45 -3.43 9.94 16.23
N LYS A 46 -2.70 9.29 15.31
CA LYS A 46 -3.02 9.20 13.89
C LYS A 46 -3.46 7.79 13.50
N ASN A 47 -4.15 7.70 12.38
CA ASN A 47 -4.25 6.48 11.58
C ASN A 47 -3.20 6.53 10.46
N MET A 48 -2.92 5.39 9.83
CA MET A 48 -2.05 5.32 8.66
C MET A 48 -2.87 5.02 7.41
N VAL A 49 -2.72 5.83 6.37
CA VAL A 49 -3.17 5.48 5.01
C VAL A 49 -1.99 4.92 4.25
N VAL A 50 -2.12 3.67 3.78
CA VAL A 50 -1.23 3.09 2.77
C VAL A 50 -1.78 3.48 1.40
N TYR A 51 -1.06 4.35 0.68
CA TYR A 51 -1.40 4.78 -0.67
C TYR A 51 -0.61 3.95 -1.70
N PHE A 52 -1.35 3.32 -2.61
CA PHE A 52 -0.82 2.42 -3.63
C PHE A 52 -0.49 3.26 -4.88
N HIS A 53 0.58 4.04 -4.82
CA HIS A 53 0.95 4.93 -5.93
C HIS A 53 1.17 4.15 -7.23
N PHE A 54 1.75 2.96 -7.12
CA PHE A 54 1.69 1.92 -8.13
C PHE A 54 1.54 0.58 -7.43
N PHE A 55 0.70 -0.31 -7.97
CA PHE A 55 0.61 -1.68 -7.49
C PHE A 55 0.13 -2.62 -8.60
N GLU A 56 0.99 -3.57 -8.96
CA GLU A 56 0.65 -4.73 -9.77
C GLU A 56 1.44 -5.96 -9.29
N LEU A 57 0.74 -6.94 -8.74
CA LEU A 57 1.24 -8.30 -8.54
C LEU A 57 0.48 -9.28 -9.45
N GLU A 58 0.91 -10.54 -9.54
CA GLU A 58 0.14 -11.58 -10.20
C GLU A 58 -1.30 -11.63 -9.66
N SER A 59 -2.28 -11.61 -10.56
CA SER A 59 -3.70 -11.68 -10.18
C SER A 59 -4.16 -13.13 -10.15
N GLN A 60 -4.61 -13.60 -8.99
CA GLN A 60 -5.22 -14.92 -8.82
C GLN A 60 -6.39 -14.84 -7.83
N SER A 61 -7.41 -15.69 -8.03
CA SER A 61 -8.71 -15.58 -7.34
C SER A 61 -8.65 -15.68 -5.81
N SER A 62 -7.72 -16.46 -5.25
CA SER A 62 -7.51 -16.57 -3.80
C SER A 62 -6.32 -15.76 -3.29
N CYS A 63 -5.59 -15.10 -4.18
CA CYS A 63 -4.41 -14.29 -3.88
C CYS A 63 -3.31 -15.11 -3.17
N ASP A 64 -3.19 -16.40 -3.47
CA ASP A 64 -2.27 -17.30 -2.74
C ASP A 64 -0.89 -17.46 -3.39
N TYR A 65 -0.73 -17.01 -4.64
CA TYR A 65 0.55 -17.00 -5.37
C TYR A 65 1.37 -15.79 -4.91
N ASP A 66 1.44 -14.73 -5.71
CA ASP A 66 2.06 -13.48 -5.31
C ASP A 66 1.11 -12.64 -4.45
N ARG A 67 1.59 -12.20 -3.29
CA ARG A 67 0.78 -11.43 -2.36
C ARG A 67 1.57 -10.45 -1.51
N LEU A 68 0.95 -9.32 -1.24
CA LEU A 68 1.33 -8.41 -0.17
C LEU A 68 0.31 -8.51 0.96
N ASP A 69 0.74 -9.07 2.09
CA ASP A 69 -0.05 -9.09 3.32
C ASP A 69 0.23 -7.82 4.12
N ILE A 70 -0.80 -7.03 4.45
CA ILE A 70 -0.72 -5.85 5.31
C ILE A 70 -1.48 -6.14 6.61
N SER A 71 -0.84 -5.89 7.75
CA SER A 71 -1.44 -6.11 9.07
C SER A 71 -1.04 -5.05 10.10
N THR A 72 -1.78 -4.97 11.19
CA THR A 72 -1.42 -4.10 12.33
C THR A 72 -1.37 -4.86 13.65
N ASP A 73 -0.77 -4.24 14.65
CA ASP A 73 -0.75 -4.73 16.04
C ASP A 73 -2.14 -4.76 16.70
N GLN A 74 -3.16 -4.19 16.06
CA GLN A 74 -4.57 -4.24 16.50
C GLN A 74 -5.39 -5.35 15.83
N GLY A 75 -4.75 -6.20 15.02
CA GLY A 75 -5.38 -7.37 14.40
C GLY A 75 -6.10 -7.06 13.08
N GLU A 76 -5.95 -5.86 12.53
CA GLU A 76 -6.32 -5.63 11.13
C GLU A 76 -5.40 -6.43 10.22
N PHE A 77 -5.96 -7.08 9.21
CA PHE A 77 -5.22 -7.87 8.22
C PHE A 77 -5.94 -7.81 6.88
N ARG A 78 -5.20 -7.53 5.81
CA ARG A 78 -5.69 -7.64 4.44
C ARG A 78 -4.58 -8.09 3.51
N ARG A 79 -4.96 -8.93 2.55
CA ARG A 79 -4.09 -9.43 1.50
C ARG A 79 -4.41 -8.75 0.17
N PHE A 80 -3.36 -8.41 -0.59
CA PHE A 80 -3.44 -7.72 -1.88
C PHE A 80 -2.64 -8.45 -2.96
N CYS A 81 -3.19 -8.50 -4.17
CA CYS A 81 -2.57 -8.98 -5.41
C CYS A 81 -3.37 -8.46 -6.61
N GLY A 82 -2.89 -8.67 -7.84
CA GLY A 82 -3.47 -8.01 -9.01
C GLY A 82 -3.16 -6.51 -9.02
N VAL A 83 -4.05 -5.69 -9.58
CA VAL A 83 -3.84 -4.25 -9.77
C VAL A 83 -4.60 -3.45 -8.71
N HIS A 84 -3.90 -2.58 -7.99
CA HIS A 84 -4.45 -1.68 -6.97
C HIS A 84 -3.90 -0.25 -7.08
N THR A 85 -3.33 0.12 -8.23
CA THR A 85 -2.81 1.47 -8.47
C THR A 85 -3.88 2.53 -8.19
N ASP A 86 -3.47 3.60 -7.49
CA ASP A 86 -4.28 4.70 -6.97
C ASP A 86 -5.30 4.33 -5.88
N GLU A 87 -5.31 3.10 -5.37
CA GLU A 87 -6.11 2.73 -4.21
C GLU A 87 -5.47 3.17 -2.89
N THR A 88 -6.28 3.16 -1.83
CA THR A 88 -5.86 3.48 -0.47
C THR A 88 -6.37 2.45 0.52
N TYR A 89 -5.56 2.12 1.52
CA TYR A 89 -5.97 1.29 2.65
C TYR A 89 -5.63 2.00 3.96
N GLU A 90 -6.66 2.46 4.68
CA GLU A 90 -6.50 3.04 6.01
C GLU A 90 -6.48 1.94 7.07
N VAL A 91 -5.52 2.04 7.99
CA VAL A 91 -5.35 1.11 9.12
C VAL A 91 -5.09 1.86 10.42
N THR A 92 -5.40 1.19 11.54
CA THR A 92 -5.22 1.69 12.89
C THR A 92 -4.27 0.80 13.69
N GLY A 93 -3.54 1.38 14.65
CA GLY A 93 -2.52 0.68 15.42
C GLY A 93 -1.35 1.58 15.82
N ASN A 94 -0.29 0.96 16.30
CA ASN A 94 1.01 1.58 16.49
C ASN A 94 1.97 1.26 15.34
N TYR A 95 1.75 0.15 14.63
CA TYR A 95 2.59 -0.29 13.52
C TYR A 95 1.76 -0.84 12.36
N VAL A 96 2.19 -0.54 11.15
CA VAL A 96 1.78 -1.24 9.93
C VAL A 96 2.89 -2.22 9.56
N ASN A 97 2.55 -3.50 9.48
CA ASN A 97 3.47 -4.56 9.07
C ASN A 97 3.08 -5.04 7.68
N LEU A 98 4.07 -5.17 6.80
CA LEU A 98 3.89 -5.64 5.43
C LEU A 98 4.73 -6.89 5.21
N ASN A 99 4.21 -7.86 4.46
CA ASN A 99 4.96 -9.04 4.04
C ASN A 99 4.70 -9.35 2.55
N LEU A 100 5.74 -9.26 1.73
CA LEU A 100 5.68 -9.74 0.34
C LEU A 100 6.08 -11.22 0.31
N LYS A 101 5.25 -12.03 -0.37
CA LYS A 101 5.56 -13.41 -0.77
C LYS A 101 5.32 -13.58 -2.26
N THR A 102 6.24 -14.26 -2.96
CA THR A 102 6.11 -14.56 -4.39
C THR A 102 6.34 -16.03 -4.70
N ASP A 103 5.75 -16.52 -5.79
CA ASP A 103 5.87 -17.90 -6.23
C ASP A 103 6.95 -18.10 -7.31
N SER A 104 7.03 -19.31 -7.88
CA SER A 104 8.08 -19.69 -8.84
C SER A 104 7.89 -19.13 -10.26
N SER A 105 6.79 -18.43 -10.53
CA SER A 105 6.36 -18.01 -11.86
C SER A 105 5.76 -16.60 -11.85
N VAL A 106 5.33 -16.14 -13.03
CA VAL A 106 4.62 -14.87 -13.30
C VAL A 106 4.99 -13.71 -12.38
N THR A 107 5.92 -12.87 -12.81
CA THR A 107 6.23 -11.63 -12.09
C THR A 107 5.66 -10.40 -12.81
N LYS A 108 5.38 -9.36 -12.03
CA LYS A 108 4.88 -8.05 -12.45
C LYS A 108 5.83 -6.96 -11.95
N GLN A 109 5.51 -5.70 -12.22
CA GLN A 109 6.37 -4.59 -11.83
C GLN A 109 6.44 -4.40 -10.30
N GLY A 110 5.45 -4.88 -9.55
CA GLY A 110 5.45 -4.82 -8.09
C GLY A 110 4.74 -3.58 -7.57
N TYR A 111 5.32 -2.91 -6.57
CA TYR A 111 4.66 -1.80 -5.89
C TYR A 111 5.58 -0.62 -5.58
N ASP A 112 4.98 0.57 -5.57
CA ASP A 112 5.50 1.81 -4.99
C ASP A 112 4.43 2.35 -4.04
N LEU A 113 4.68 2.26 -2.73
CA LEU A 113 3.73 2.56 -1.67
C LEU A 113 4.16 3.79 -0.88
N TYR A 114 3.18 4.59 -0.44
CA TYR A 114 3.43 5.69 0.49
C TYR A 114 2.59 5.56 1.77
N PHE A 115 3.20 5.93 2.90
CA PHE A 115 2.60 5.89 4.23
C PHE A 115 2.24 7.30 4.67
N ILE A 116 0.94 7.60 4.70
CA ILE A 116 0.43 8.95 4.95
C ILE A 116 -0.33 8.97 6.29
N PRO A 117 0.23 9.59 7.34
CA PRO A 117 -0.46 9.75 8.60
C PRO A 117 -1.66 10.70 8.47
N VAL A 118 -2.82 10.31 9.00
CA VAL A 118 -4.06 11.08 8.92
C VAL A 118 -4.75 11.16 10.27
N ASP A 119 -5.44 12.26 10.55
CA ASP A 119 -6.22 12.41 11.77
C ASP A 119 -7.42 11.45 11.79
N PRO A 120 -7.61 10.62 12.83
CA PRO A 120 -8.73 9.69 12.90
C PRO A 120 -10.06 10.44 12.98
N LEU A 121 -11.10 9.86 12.37
CA LEU A 121 -12.46 10.31 12.63
C LEU A 121 -12.88 9.88 14.05
N PRO A 122 -13.72 10.68 14.73
CA PRO A 122 -14.24 10.32 16.05
C PRO A 122 -14.97 8.97 16.02
N SER A 123 -14.62 8.09 16.95
CA SER A 123 -15.21 6.74 17.02
C SER A 123 -16.74 6.78 17.18
N SER A 124 -17.40 5.74 16.66
CA SER A 124 -18.86 5.50 16.76
C SER A 124 -19.38 5.56 18.21
N VAL A 125 -18.53 5.15 19.17
CA VAL A 125 -18.86 4.98 20.58
C VAL A 125 -19.03 6.31 21.32
N ASP A 126 -18.33 7.37 20.91
CA ASP A 126 -18.45 8.69 21.55
C ASP A 126 -19.53 9.53 20.87
N ARG A 127 -20.80 9.19 21.14
CA ARG A 127 -21.97 9.82 20.50
C ARG A 127 -21.99 11.34 20.64
N LYS A 128 -21.51 11.87 21.77
CA LYS A 128 -21.42 13.33 22.01
C LYS A 128 -20.36 13.97 21.13
N LYS A 129 -19.16 13.36 21.05
CA LYS A 129 -18.14 13.82 20.11
C LYS A 129 -18.62 13.69 18.67
N ARG A 130 -19.36 12.64 18.31
CA ARG A 130 -19.87 12.49 16.95
C ARG A 130 -20.80 13.61 16.53
N THR A 131 -21.78 13.97 17.35
CA THR A 131 -22.70 15.07 17.04
C THR A 131 -21.96 16.40 16.95
N PHE A 132 -20.99 16.63 17.85
CA PHE A 132 -20.15 17.82 17.83
C PHE A 132 -19.28 17.91 16.56
N PHE A 133 -18.62 16.82 16.17
CA PHE A 133 -17.78 16.77 14.98
C PHE A 133 -18.57 16.87 13.68
N LYS A 134 -19.75 16.23 13.58
CA LYS A 134 -20.66 16.45 12.44
C LYS A 134 -20.98 17.92 12.25
N LYS A 135 -21.32 18.60 13.35
CA LYS A 135 -21.63 20.05 13.34
C LYS A 135 -20.41 20.92 13.04
N LYS A 136 -19.23 20.57 13.58
CA LYS A 136 -17.98 21.30 13.38
C LYS A 136 -17.44 21.18 11.95
N LEU A 137 -17.54 19.99 11.36
CA LEU A 137 -17.06 19.69 10.01
C LEU A 137 -18.14 19.90 8.93
N ASN A 138 -19.37 20.24 9.32
CA ASN A 138 -20.51 20.38 8.41
C ASN A 138 -20.77 19.14 7.54
N ILE A 139 -20.67 17.94 8.15
CA ILE A 139 -20.86 16.66 7.46
C ILE A 139 -22.16 15.97 7.90
N ASN A 140 -22.85 15.37 6.94
CA ASN A 140 -24.09 14.62 7.18
C ASN A 140 -23.82 13.11 7.34
N ASN A 141 -22.84 12.59 6.58
CA ASN A 141 -22.41 11.19 6.55
C ASN A 141 -20.94 11.03 6.98
N TYR A 142 -20.63 10.00 7.77
CA TYR A 142 -19.27 9.71 8.22
C TYR A 142 -18.43 8.99 7.17
N ASP A 143 -19.04 8.13 6.35
CA ASP A 143 -18.31 7.37 5.33
C ASP A 143 -17.83 8.29 4.21
N GLU A 144 -18.70 9.22 3.79
CA GLU A 144 -18.37 10.28 2.83
C GLU A 144 -17.28 11.22 3.38
N ALA A 145 -17.33 11.56 4.67
CA ALA A 145 -16.30 12.35 5.32
C ALA A 145 -14.96 11.60 5.44
N GLN A 146 -15.00 10.28 5.60
CA GLN A 146 -13.80 9.44 5.64
C GLN A 146 -13.12 9.40 4.28
N ASP A 147 -13.89 9.14 3.23
CA ASP A 147 -13.43 9.13 1.84
C ASP A 147 -12.87 10.50 1.43
N GLY A 148 -13.58 11.59 1.74
CA GLY A 148 -13.12 12.95 1.45
C GLY A 148 -11.80 13.29 2.15
N ARG A 149 -11.69 13.02 3.46
CA ARG A 149 -10.46 13.24 4.24
C ARG A 149 -9.26 12.48 3.67
N ILE A 150 -9.45 11.21 3.29
CA ILE A 150 -8.37 10.39 2.71
C ILE A 150 -7.97 10.95 1.34
N LYS A 151 -8.94 11.25 0.48
CA LYS A 151 -8.69 11.85 -0.84
C LYS A 151 -7.92 13.16 -0.76
N ASP A 152 -8.31 14.04 0.15
CA ASP A 152 -7.62 15.32 0.36
C ASP A 152 -6.19 15.12 0.86
N ALA A 153 -5.98 14.19 1.79
CA ALA A 153 -4.65 13.86 2.29
C ALA A 153 -3.73 13.30 1.20
N VAL A 154 -4.21 12.34 0.39
CA VAL A 154 -3.46 11.78 -0.75
C VAL A 154 -3.17 12.86 -1.79
N LYS A 155 -4.16 13.69 -2.14
CA LYS A 155 -3.98 14.79 -3.10
C LYS A 155 -2.90 15.76 -2.64
N ALA A 156 -2.98 16.23 -1.39
CA ALA A 156 -1.99 17.15 -0.82
C ALA A 156 -0.59 16.51 -0.77
N PHE A 157 -0.51 15.21 -0.44
CA PHE A 157 0.73 14.46 -0.41
C PHE A 157 1.38 14.38 -1.80
N VAL A 158 0.62 13.96 -2.81
CA VAL A 158 1.06 13.85 -4.21
C VAL A 158 1.55 15.21 -4.73
N GLU A 159 0.79 16.29 -4.49
CA GLU A 159 1.17 17.66 -4.88
C GLU A 159 2.47 18.12 -4.20
N THR A 160 2.61 17.89 -2.90
CA THR A 160 3.79 18.31 -2.12
C THR A 160 5.06 17.58 -2.54
N ARG A 161 4.93 16.29 -2.88
CA ARG A 161 6.05 15.44 -3.30
C ARG A 161 6.35 15.55 -4.80
N GLY A 162 5.54 16.27 -5.57
CA GLY A 162 5.68 16.36 -7.02
C GLY A 162 5.53 15.01 -7.71
N LEU A 163 4.77 14.08 -7.12
CA LEU A 163 4.55 12.77 -7.72
C LEU A 163 3.64 12.95 -8.94
N LYS A 164 4.06 12.39 -10.07
CA LYS A 164 3.17 12.23 -11.22
C LYS A 164 2.27 11.06 -10.91
N ARG A 165 0.94 11.20 -11.02
CA ARG A 165 0.06 10.02 -10.96
C ARG A 165 0.58 8.96 -11.92
N ALA A 166 0.49 7.69 -11.54
CA ALA A 166 0.72 6.61 -12.47
C ALA A 166 -0.29 6.77 -13.61
N GLU A 167 0.16 7.36 -14.72
CA GLU A 167 -0.63 7.40 -15.93
C GLU A 167 -0.91 5.94 -16.29
N SER A 168 -2.18 5.61 -16.50
CA SER A 168 -2.56 4.38 -17.19
C SER A 168 -1.94 4.44 -18.58
N GLU A 169 -0.68 4.04 -18.73
CA GLU A 169 -0.10 3.78 -20.04
C GLU A 169 -0.93 2.64 -20.64
N SER A 170 -1.86 3.02 -21.50
CA SER A 170 -2.56 2.09 -22.38
C SER A 170 -1.48 1.30 -23.14
N PRO A 171 -1.61 -0.02 -23.29
CA PRO A 171 -0.69 -0.83 -24.10
C PRO A 171 -0.54 -0.38 -25.56
N GLU A 172 -1.37 0.55 -26.03
CA GLU A 172 -1.40 1.02 -27.42
C GLU A 172 -0.27 1.98 -27.82
N ASP A 173 0.46 2.59 -26.87
CA ASP A 173 1.55 3.53 -27.20
C ASP A 173 2.92 2.88 -27.41
N LYS A 174 3.06 1.56 -27.20
CA LYS A 174 4.26 0.81 -27.61
C LYS A 174 4.11 0.32 -29.04
N LYS A 175 4.07 1.24 -30.00
CA LYS A 175 4.40 0.89 -31.39
C LYS A 175 5.91 0.62 -31.47
N PRO A 176 6.37 -0.59 -31.81
CA PRO A 176 7.77 -0.78 -32.12
C PRO A 176 8.10 0.05 -33.38
N GLU A 177 9.08 0.95 -33.26
CA GLU A 177 9.80 1.43 -34.44
C GLU A 177 10.45 0.21 -35.09
N MET A 178 9.86 -0.24 -36.19
CA MET A 178 10.50 -1.20 -37.09
C MET A 178 11.65 -0.46 -37.77
N ILE A 179 12.88 -0.86 -37.43
CA ILE A 179 14.09 -0.58 -38.20
C ILE A 179 14.18 -1.60 -39.34
#